data_AF-A0AAD8HA60-F1
#
_entry.id   AF-A0AAD8HA60-F1
#
_cell.length_a   1.000
_cell.length_b   1.000
_cell.length_c   1.000
_cell.angle_alpha   90.00
_cell.angle_beta   90.00
_cell.angle_gamma   90.00
#
_symmetry.space_group_name_H-M   'P 1'
#
loop_
_entity.id
_entity.type
_entity.pdbx_description
1 polymer ?
#
loop_
_entity_poly.entity_id
_entity_poly.type
_entity_poly.pdbx_seq_one_letter_code
_entity_poly.pdbx_strand_id
1 'polypeptide(L)'
;MAYKLNVKGVYDRATRSASVGGIMKRNGRWVRGLRGCIGLPDPVTAELWAIYYGLKMALERNKTNPIVFSECREAITIIRNDDPEYPIVMLVDMIRMMLAENWTSVDIQPTHADANEGANVMAGYYLVHGGGGDP
;
A
#
# COMPACT_ATOMS: atom_id res chain seq x y z
N MET A 1 14.84 10.12 12.58
CA MET A 1 14.36 10.39 11.21
C MET A 1 13.65 9.15 10.67
N ALA A 2 12.35 9.26 10.38
CA ALA A 2 11.47 8.14 10.03
C ALA A 2 11.54 7.78 8.53
N TYR A 3 11.24 6.52 8.21
CA TYR A 3 10.98 6.08 6.85
C TYR A 3 9.57 6.48 6.45
N LYS A 4 9.40 7.06 5.27
CA LYS A 4 8.10 7.45 4.71
C LYS A 4 7.75 6.54 3.54
N LEU A 5 6.61 5.88 3.60
CA LEU A 5 6.15 4.95 2.56
C LEU A 5 4.90 5.51 1.91
N ASN A 6 5.00 5.93 0.66
CA ASN A 6 3.85 6.24 -0.18
C ASN A 6 3.38 4.96 -0.85
N VAL A 7 2.10 4.63 -0.77
CA VAL A 7 1.51 3.42 -1.35
C VAL A 7 0.29 3.74 -2.19
N LYS A 8 0.01 2.86 -3.15
CA LYS A 8 -1.15 2.97 -4.03
C LYS A 8 -1.64 1.60 -4.48
N GLY A 9 -2.93 1.35 -4.33
CA GLY A 9 -3.65 0.32 -5.08
C GLY A 9 -4.33 0.92 -6.32
N VAL A 10 -4.31 0.19 -7.43
CA VAL A 10 -5.06 0.56 -8.64
C VAL A 10 -5.88 -0.63 -9.10
N TYR A 11 -7.16 -0.41 -9.37
CA TYR A 11 -8.05 -1.39 -9.99
C TYR A 11 -8.52 -0.86 -11.35
N ASP A 12 -8.30 -1.63 -12.40
CA ASP A 12 -8.83 -1.37 -13.74
C ASP A 12 -10.11 -2.20 -13.96
N ARG A 13 -11.23 -1.50 -14.10
CA ARG A 13 -12.54 -2.09 -14.35
C ARG A 13 -12.64 -2.78 -15.71
N ALA A 14 -11.91 -2.31 -16.72
CA ALA A 14 -11.99 -2.83 -18.07
C ALA A 14 -11.34 -4.21 -18.17
N THR A 15 -10.14 -4.34 -17.60
CA THR A 15 -9.38 -5.60 -17.58
C THR A 15 -9.71 -6.47 -16.37
N ARG A 16 -10.48 -5.95 -15.41
CA ARG A 16 -10.73 -6.59 -14.10
C ARG A 16 -9.42 -7.01 -13.44
N SER A 17 -8.43 -6.14 -13.48
CA SER A 17 -7.12 -6.41 -12.91
C SER A 17 -6.77 -5.33 -11.89
N ALA A 18 -5.98 -5.70 -10.89
CA ALA A 18 -5.45 -4.75 -9.95
C ALA A 18 -3.97 -4.95 -9.68
N SER A 19 -3.37 -3.86 -9.26
CA SER A 19 -1.96 -3.76 -8.98
C SER A 19 -1.73 -2.90 -7.74
N VAL A 20 -0.55 -3.05 -7.18
CA VAL A 20 -0.05 -2.23 -6.07
C VAL A 20 1.26 -1.60 -6.47
N GLY A 21 1.51 -0.44 -5.89
CA GLY A 21 2.75 0.29 -6.02
C GLY A 21 3.11 0.99 -4.72
N GLY A 22 4.40 1.25 -4.54
CA GLY A 22 4.84 2.08 -3.43
C GLY A 22 6.29 2.52 -3.53
N ILE A 23 6.59 3.60 -2.80
CA ILE A 23 7.94 4.16 -2.67
C ILE A 23 8.25 4.40 -1.21
N MET A 24 9.38 3.85 -0.77
CA MET A 24 10.00 4.15 0.51
C MET A 24 11.05 5.25 0.34
N LYS A 25 10.95 6.29 1.16
CA LYS A 25 11.88 7.41 1.25
C LYS A 25 12.44 7.55 2.65
N ARG A 26 13.66 8.06 2.75
CA ARG A 26 14.25 8.54 4.01
C ARG A 26 14.90 9.89 3.73
N ASN A 27 14.48 10.92 4.46
CA ASN A 27 14.97 12.30 4.27
C ASN A 27 14.81 12.79 2.82
N GLY A 28 13.65 12.51 2.21
CA GLY A 28 13.37 12.87 0.82
C GLY A 28 14.08 12.02 -0.24
N ARG A 29 15.06 11.21 0.14
CA ARG A 29 15.78 10.34 -0.80
C ARG A 29 15.08 9.01 -0.96
N TRP A 30 14.99 8.53 -2.20
CA TRP A 30 14.49 7.21 -2.52
C TRP A 30 15.35 6.13 -1.86
N VAL A 31 14.69 5.09 -1.33
CA VAL A 31 15.34 3.94 -0.68
C VAL A 31 14.99 2.65 -1.40
N ARG A 32 13.69 2.44 -1.68
CA ARG A 32 13.17 1.22 -2.32
C ARG A 32 11.81 1.49 -2.95
N GLY A 33 11.51 0.77 -4.03
CA GLY A 33 10.19 0.70 -4.64
C GLY A 33 9.55 -0.67 -4.45
N LEU A 34 8.22 -0.69 -4.52
CA LEU A 34 7.35 -1.86 -4.54
C LEU A 34 6.46 -1.75 -5.78
N ARG A 35 6.27 -2.87 -6.49
CA ARG A 35 5.21 -3.04 -7.48
C ARG A 35 4.77 -4.50 -7.52
N GLY A 36 3.51 -4.76 -7.84
CA GLY A 36 3.01 -6.13 -8.03
C GLY A 36 1.57 -6.16 -8.57
N CYS A 37 1.24 -7.21 -9.30
CA CYS A 37 -0.15 -7.55 -9.63
C CYS A 37 -0.78 -8.32 -8.47
N ILE A 38 -2.03 -8.03 -8.13
CA ILE A 38 -2.77 -8.65 -7.01
C ILE A 38 -4.09 -9.30 -7.43
N GLY A 39 -4.35 -9.42 -8.74
CA GLY A 39 -5.48 -10.17 -9.29
C GLY A 39 -6.77 -9.36 -9.41
N LEU A 40 -7.90 -9.91 -8.90
CA LEU A 40 -9.28 -9.39 -9.03
C LEU A 40 -9.86 -8.66 -7.77
N PRO A 41 -9.15 -7.77 -7.07
CA PRO A 41 -9.73 -6.96 -6.00
C PRO A 41 -10.48 -5.74 -6.53
N ASP A 42 -11.46 -5.24 -5.80
CA ASP A 42 -12.08 -3.93 -6.03
C ASP A 42 -11.12 -2.78 -5.62
N PRO A 43 -11.46 -1.50 -5.90
CA PRO A 43 -10.58 -0.36 -5.62
C PRO A 43 -10.09 -0.27 -4.17
N VAL A 44 -10.95 -0.50 -3.18
CA VAL A 44 -10.60 -0.33 -1.76
C VAL A 44 -9.71 -1.49 -1.32
N THR A 45 -10.04 -2.70 -1.76
CA THR A 45 -9.21 -3.89 -1.52
C THR A 45 -7.80 -3.73 -2.11
N ALA A 46 -7.68 -3.14 -3.30
CA ALA A 46 -6.37 -2.86 -3.90
C ALA A 46 -5.53 -1.91 -3.03
N GLU A 47 -6.16 -0.86 -2.48
CA GLU A 47 -5.50 0.09 -1.58
C GLU A 47 -5.06 -0.56 -0.26
N LEU A 48 -5.89 -1.45 0.31
CA LEU A 48 -5.52 -2.25 1.50
C LEU A 48 -4.32 -3.15 1.24
N TRP A 49 -4.28 -3.83 0.08
CA TRP A 49 -3.11 -4.63 -0.32
C TRP A 49 -1.85 -3.78 -0.48
N ALA A 50 -1.98 -2.57 -1.03
CA ALA A 50 -0.84 -1.66 -1.16
C ALA A 50 -0.27 -1.26 0.21
N ILE A 51 -1.14 -1.01 1.20
CA ILE A 51 -0.73 -0.75 2.59
C ILE A 51 -0.02 -1.98 3.17
N TYR A 52 -0.60 -3.17 3.05
CA TYR A 52 0.00 -4.42 3.53
C TYR A 52 1.41 -4.64 2.96
N TYR A 53 1.57 -4.57 1.64
CA TYR A 53 2.87 -4.77 1.01
C TYR A 53 3.86 -3.63 1.32
N GLY A 54 3.37 -2.40 1.55
CA GLY A 54 4.18 -1.30 2.05
C GLY A 54 4.77 -1.63 3.44
N LEU A 55 3.92 -2.06 4.39
CA LEU A 55 4.35 -2.48 5.72
C LEU A 55 5.33 -3.66 5.64
N LYS A 56 5.05 -4.65 4.79
CA LYS A 56 5.95 -5.81 4.57
C LYS A 56 7.31 -5.37 4.05
N MET A 57 7.35 -4.44 3.09
CA MET A 57 8.60 -3.87 2.58
C MET A 57 9.42 -3.16 3.67
N ALA A 58 8.76 -2.50 4.63
CA ALA A 58 9.43 -1.90 5.79
C ALA A 58 10.01 -2.96 6.74
N LEU A 59 9.22 -4.02 7.00
CA LEU A 59 9.60 -5.11 7.89
C LEU A 59 10.82 -5.89 7.37
N GLU A 60 10.80 -6.30 6.10
CA GLU A 60 11.90 -7.02 5.43
C GLU A 60 13.25 -6.30 5.49
N ARG A 61 13.24 -4.98 5.75
CA ARG A 61 14.44 -4.15 5.79
C ARG A 61 14.83 -3.74 7.20
N ASN A 62 14.19 -4.32 8.22
CA ASN A 62 14.35 -3.99 9.64
C ASN A 62 14.23 -2.48 9.89
N LYS A 63 13.26 -1.82 9.21
CA LYS A 63 13.07 -0.37 9.37
C LYS A 63 12.21 -0.10 10.58
N THR A 64 12.71 0.74 11.48
CA THR A 64 11.98 1.14 12.66
C THR A 64 11.04 2.30 12.33
N ASN A 65 9.82 2.18 12.82
CA ASN A 65 8.80 3.22 12.89
C ASN A 65 8.49 3.93 11.56
N PRO A 66 8.00 3.18 10.54
CA PRO A 66 7.58 3.78 9.28
C PRO A 66 6.32 4.66 9.45
N ILE A 67 6.20 5.68 8.60
CA ILE A 67 4.95 6.40 8.35
C ILE A 67 4.46 6.00 6.97
N VAL A 68 3.30 5.38 6.89
CA VAL A 68 2.66 4.98 5.64
C VAL A 68 1.70 6.09 5.20
N PHE A 69 1.68 6.39 3.91
CA PHE A 69 0.86 7.42 3.28
C PHE A 69 0.02 6.77 2.18
N SER A 70 -1.30 6.91 2.28
CA SER A 70 -2.27 6.50 1.26
C SER A 70 -3.21 7.64 0.92
N GLU A 71 -3.62 7.74 -0.35
CA GLU A 71 -4.68 8.66 -0.79
C GLU A 71 -6.07 8.15 -0.40
N CYS A 72 -6.22 6.86 -0.14
CA CYS A 72 -7.50 6.22 0.12
C CYS A 72 -7.90 6.39 1.60
N ARG A 73 -8.64 7.45 1.88
CA ARG A 73 -9.19 7.71 3.23
C ARG A 73 -10.08 6.56 3.73
N GLU A 74 -10.81 5.92 2.83
CA GLU A 74 -11.67 4.78 3.14
C GLU A 74 -10.85 3.59 3.67
N ALA A 75 -9.78 3.20 2.99
CA ALA A 75 -8.87 2.14 3.45
C ALA A 75 -8.25 2.47 4.82
N ILE A 76 -7.86 3.72 5.05
CA ILE A 76 -7.34 4.18 6.35
C ILE A 76 -8.40 4.05 7.44
N THR A 77 -9.64 4.47 7.16
CA THR A 77 -10.77 4.35 8.09
C THR A 77 -11.06 2.88 8.41
N ILE A 78 -11.07 2.00 7.42
CA ILE A 78 -11.27 0.55 7.62
C ILE A 78 -10.21 -0.04 8.55
N ILE A 79 -8.93 0.31 8.35
CA ILE A 79 -7.86 -0.21 9.21
C ILE A 79 -8.03 0.26 10.65
N ARG A 80 -8.48 1.50 10.86
CA ARG A 80 -8.59 2.15 12.18
C ARG A 80 -9.88 1.80 12.94
N ASN A 81 -10.96 1.48 12.24
CA ASN A 81 -12.25 1.20 12.86
C ASN A 81 -12.41 -0.29 13.12
N ASP A 82 -12.71 -0.69 14.35
CA ASP A 82 -12.93 -2.10 14.72
C ASP A 82 -14.29 -2.67 14.27
N ASP A 83 -14.82 -2.17 13.14
CA ASP A 83 -16.14 -2.53 12.65
C ASP A 83 -16.12 -3.88 11.92
N PRO A 84 -16.85 -4.90 12.40
CA PRO A 84 -16.87 -6.24 11.83
C PRO A 84 -17.62 -6.33 10.49
N GLU A 85 -18.29 -5.28 10.00
CA GLU A 85 -19.10 -5.36 8.77
C GLU A 85 -18.31 -5.36 7.46
N TYR A 86 -16.98 -5.21 7.50
CA TYR A 86 -16.18 -5.20 6.27
C TYR A 86 -15.86 -6.63 5.74
N PRO A 87 -16.14 -6.93 4.47
CA PRO A 87 -16.01 -8.29 3.89
C PRO A 87 -14.57 -8.82 3.74
N ILE A 88 -13.56 -8.12 4.26
CA ILE A 88 -12.13 -8.44 4.08
C ILE A 88 -11.42 -8.49 5.45
N VAL A 89 -12.10 -9.09 6.42
CA VAL A 89 -11.64 -9.21 7.81
C VAL A 89 -10.19 -9.69 7.88
N MET A 90 -9.82 -10.72 7.12
CA MET A 90 -8.46 -11.29 7.17
C MET A 90 -7.34 -10.32 6.73
N LEU A 91 -7.52 -9.54 5.65
CA LEU A 91 -6.46 -8.62 5.20
C LEU A 91 -6.30 -7.46 6.18
N VAL A 92 -7.43 -6.94 6.67
CA VAL A 92 -7.45 -5.87 7.65
C VAL A 92 -6.81 -6.34 8.96
N ASP A 93 -7.13 -7.55 9.42
CA ASP A 93 -6.51 -8.16 10.60
C ASP A 93 -5.00 -8.35 10.42
N MET A 94 -4.56 -8.84 9.26
CA MET A 94 -3.12 -8.94 8.96
C MET A 94 -2.44 -7.57 9.06
N ILE A 95 -3.04 -6.51 8.52
CA ILE A 95 -2.50 -5.16 8.63
C ILE A 95 -2.46 -4.72 10.10
N ARG A 96 -3.54 -4.91 10.86
CA ARG A 96 -3.62 -4.54 12.28
C ARG A 96 -2.60 -5.28 13.14
N MET A 97 -2.44 -6.59 12.96
CA MET A 97 -1.41 -7.39 13.62
C MET A 97 -0.02 -6.85 13.28
N MET A 98 0.24 -6.53 12.01
CA MET A 98 1.52 -5.95 11.62
C MET A 98 1.81 -4.63 12.34
N LEU A 99 0.79 -3.77 12.45
CA LEU A 99 0.92 -2.49 13.14
C LEU A 99 1.17 -2.65 14.65
N ALA A 100 0.53 -3.62 15.29
CA ALA A 100 0.61 -3.85 16.73
C ALA A 100 1.93 -4.52 17.17
N GLU A 101 2.49 -5.42 16.35
CA GLU A 101 3.54 -6.33 16.82
C GLU A 101 4.95 -5.97 16.37
N ASN A 102 5.11 -5.19 15.30
CA ASN A 102 6.42 -5.03 14.64
C ASN A 102 7.16 -3.73 14.97
N TRP A 103 6.47 -2.73 15.53
CA TRP A 103 7.04 -1.41 15.75
C TRP A 103 6.59 -0.80 17.07
N THR A 104 7.49 -0.04 17.72
CA THR A 104 7.13 0.77 18.90
C THR A 104 6.15 1.89 18.52
N SER A 105 6.26 2.41 17.29
CA SER A 105 5.34 3.41 16.76
C SER A 105 5.28 3.30 15.24
N VAL A 106 4.09 3.11 14.69
CA VAL A 106 3.83 3.13 13.25
C VAL A 106 2.56 3.94 13.03
N ASP A 107 2.51 4.71 11.95
CA ASP A 107 1.35 5.51 11.63
C ASP A 107 0.98 5.36 10.16
N ILE A 108 -0.32 5.43 9.89
CA ILE A 108 -0.89 5.44 8.55
C ILE A 108 -1.62 6.77 8.41
N GLN A 109 -1.17 7.61 7.50
CA GLN A 109 -1.68 8.96 7.30
C GLN A 109 -2.28 9.14 5.90
N PRO A 110 -3.29 10.01 5.75
CA PRO A 110 -3.75 10.41 4.43
C PRO A 110 -2.66 11.22 3.72
N THR A 111 -2.67 11.20 2.39
CA THR A 111 -1.81 12.06 1.57
C THR A 111 -2.55 12.62 0.37
N HIS A 112 -2.00 13.66 -0.24
CA HIS A 112 -2.52 14.25 -1.47
C HIS A 112 -1.92 13.54 -2.69
N ALA A 113 -2.66 13.53 -3.81
CA ALA A 113 -2.24 12.86 -5.04
C ALA A 113 -0.85 13.32 -5.53
N ASP A 114 -0.58 14.63 -5.49
CA ASP A 114 0.70 15.22 -5.89
C ASP A 114 1.88 14.66 -5.08
N ALA A 115 1.67 14.39 -3.79
CA ALA A 115 2.70 13.84 -2.90
C ALA A 115 2.90 12.33 -3.06
N ASN A 116 2.04 11.67 -3.85
CA ASN A 116 1.94 10.23 -4.00
C ASN A 116 2.13 9.75 -5.46
N GLU A 117 2.44 10.67 -6.37
CA GLU A 117 2.68 10.42 -7.80
C GLU A 117 3.62 9.22 -8.05
N GLY A 118 4.70 9.12 -7.29
CA GLY A 118 5.62 8.01 -7.45
C GLY A 118 5.01 6.64 -7.12
N ALA A 119 4.09 6.55 -6.14
CA ALA A 119 3.37 5.31 -5.88
C ALA A 119 2.34 5.01 -6.98
N ASN A 120 1.69 6.05 -7.51
CA ASN A 120 0.79 5.96 -8.67
C ASN A 120 1.50 5.39 -9.90
N VAL A 121 2.69 5.90 -10.23
CA VAL A 121 3.52 5.39 -11.33
C VAL A 121 3.90 3.93 -11.10
N MET A 122 4.30 3.56 -9.88
CA MET A 122 4.69 2.19 -9.57
C MET A 122 3.52 1.21 -9.67
N ALA A 123 2.32 1.62 -9.25
CA ALA A 123 1.13 0.78 -9.34
C ALA A 123 0.66 0.62 -10.79
N GLY A 124 0.57 1.74 -11.54
CA GLY A 124 0.13 1.74 -12.94
C GLY A 124 1.05 0.97 -13.89
N TYR A 125 2.29 0.68 -13.49
CA TYR A 125 3.27 -0.02 -14.34
C TYR A 125 2.73 -1.33 -14.93
N TYR A 126 2.07 -2.16 -14.11
CA TYR A 126 1.52 -3.45 -14.56
C TYR A 126 0.30 -3.31 -15.44
N LEU A 127 -0.54 -2.29 -15.23
CA LEU A 127 -1.72 -2.07 -16.06
C LEU A 127 -1.35 -1.58 -17.47
N VAL A 128 -0.26 -0.81 -17.57
CA VAL A 128 0.23 -0.29 -18.85
C VAL A 128 1.08 -1.31 -19.61
N HIS A 129 1.86 -2.15 -18.91
CA HIS A 129 2.84 -3.04 -19.54
C HIS A 129 2.50 -4.54 -19.41
N GLY A 130 1.46 -4.91 -18.64
CA GLY A 130 1.05 -6.30 -18.39
C GLY A 130 0.31 -6.99 -19.53
N GLY A 131 0.30 -6.40 -20.73
CA GLY A 131 -0.12 -7.07 -21.97
C GLY A 131 0.97 -7.95 -22.60
N GLY A 132 2.18 -7.98 -22.05
CA GLY A 132 3.25 -8.90 -22.44
C GLY A 132 3.55 -9.85 -21.28
N GLY A 133 3.54 -11.15 -21.55
CA GLY A 133 4.02 -12.17 -20.61
C GLY A 133 5.44 -11.87 -20.11
N ASP A 134 5.75 -12.43 -18.95
CA ASP A 134 7.03 -12.33 -18.24
C ASP A 134 8.27 -12.49 -19.16
N PRO A 135 9.43 -11.92 -18.77
CA PRO A 135 10.71 -12.25 -19.39
C PRO A 135 11.08 -13.75 -19.24
#